data_AF-A0A0D9QRA6-F1
#
_entry.id   AF-A0A0D9QRA6-F1
#
_cell.length_a   1.000
_cell.length_b   1.000
_cell.length_c   1.000
_cell.angle_alpha   90.00
_cell.angle_beta   90.00
_cell.angle_gamma   90.00
#
_symmetry.space_group_name_H-M   'P 1'
#
loop_
_entity.id
_entity.type
_entity.pdbx_description
1 polymer ?
#
loop_
_entity_poly.entity_id
_entity_poly.type
_entity_poly.pdbx_seq_one_letter_code
_entity_poly.pdbx_strand_id
1 'polypeptide(L)'
;MKEEESLWLLNAMMQMLNSAKERVTKDHARVRNYVENIKKGVSDLKKLDDIHRSANIFNKVMNSINEIKDTTYIYDRNDADNIYENMIKVANYFLNDNVKIESKEKLNGAALSESESAIVSYIYGKIRDARKIVEMIEEESTGIHDKQIEGERLSTEANHIYRVAKVNNELNNKKDEAKLKLISVLAEIEKTLHKLKSVNKIKCHYDNYNNILEYNEEHEHFKKISSIYEFKKAQIGKEADINEMKTDVNKYQDRLAILDKNGESFKERSLDISAAQMYKTDVEDIINKLNSIGNNINGINSTLDELLKIGNKCQLQQTFLISSSLNYKIANCLINITKQK
;
A
#
# COMPACT_ATOMS: atom_id res chain seq x y z
N MET A 1 67.89 8.96 28.20
CA MET A 1 67.27 7.61 28.34
C MET A 1 65.85 7.65 28.89
N LYS A 2 65.58 7.83 30.20
CA LYS A 2 64.18 7.86 30.72
C LYS A 2 63.35 9.04 30.17
N GLU A 3 63.97 10.21 29.98
CA GLU A 3 63.32 11.41 29.45
C GLU A 3 62.95 11.28 27.96
N GLU A 4 63.86 10.75 27.13
CA GLU A 4 63.63 10.52 25.69
C GLU A 4 62.53 9.48 25.44
N GLU A 5 62.49 8.43 26.28
CA GLU A 5 61.47 7.39 26.22
C GLU A 5 60.07 7.93 26.58
N SER A 6 59.98 8.79 27.60
CA SER A 6 58.76 9.53 27.96
C SER A 6 58.24 10.39 26.81
N LEU A 7 59.13 11.18 26.22
CA LEU A 7 58.83 12.08 25.11
C LEU A 7 58.32 11.31 23.90
N TRP A 8 58.94 10.16 23.60
CA TRP A 8 58.51 9.28 22.52
C TRP A 8 57.11 8.71 22.77
N LEU A 9 56.84 8.18 23.97
CA LEU A 9 55.53 7.61 24.33
C LEU A 9 54.41 8.67 24.29
N LEU A 10 54.63 9.84 24.87
CA LEU A 10 53.65 10.94 24.86
C LEU A 10 53.37 11.45 23.44
N ASN A 11 54.39 11.50 22.57
CA ASN A 11 54.20 11.87 21.17
C ASN A 11 53.44 10.81 20.37
N ALA A 12 53.71 9.53 20.61
CA ALA A 12 52.97 8.43 19.98
C ALA A 12 51.49 8.45 20.39
N MET A 13 51.20 8.60 21.69
CA MET A 13 49.83 8.72 22.20
C MET A 13 49.12 9.97 21.63
N MET A 14 49.82 11.09 21.50
CA MET A 14 49.28 12.30 20.88
C MET A 14 48.93 12.07 19.40
N GLN A 15 49.70 11.28 18.64
CA GLN A 15 49.37 10.91 17.26
C GLN A 15 48.10 10.04 17.20
N MET A 16 47.96 9.08 18.11
CA MET A 16 46.75 8.25 18.21
C MET A 16 45.52 9.10 18.51
N LEU A 17 45.66 10.06 19.42
CA LEU A 17 44.59 10.99 19.80
C LEU A 17 44.16 11.90 18.63
N ASN A 18 45.11 12.44 17.87
CA ASN A 18 44.80 13.20 16.64
C ASN A 18 44.11 12.34 15.58
N SER A 19 44.51 11.06 15.46
CA SER A 19 43.86 10.14 14.52
C SER A 19 42.40 9.85 14.92
N ALA A 20 42.12 9.72 16.22
CA ALA A 20 40.75 9.58 16.72
C ALA A 20 39.93 10.84 16.42
N LYS A 21 40.50 12.04 16.65
CA LYS A 21 39.87 13.31 16.29
C LYS A 21 39.49 13.38 14.82
N GLU A 22 40.41 13.09 13.91
CA GLU A 22 40.14 13.13 12.47
C GLU A 22 38.99 12.20 12.06
N ARG A 23 38.90 11.01 12.65
CA ARG A 23 37.80 10.07 12.39
C ARG A 23 36.46 10.62 12.88
N VAL A 24 36.39 11.12 14.11
CA VAL A 24 35.17 11.70 14.69
C VAL A 24 34.73 12.95 13.91
N THR A 25 35.65 13.82 13.52
CA THR A 25 35.35 15.00 12.69
C THR A 25 34.75 14.61 11.33
N LYS A 26 35.31 13.57 10.70
CA LYS A 26 34.80 13.06 9.42
C LYS A 26 33.40 12.47 9.57
N ASP A 27 33.17 11.69 10.62
CA ASP A 27 31.87 11.11 10.94
C ASP A 27 30.83 12.18 11.24
N HIS A 28 31.19 13.21 12.02
CA HIS A 28 30.33 14.34 12.32
C HIS A 28 29.90 15.10 11.05
N ALA A 29 30.82 15.39 10.14
CA ALA A 29 30.51 16.02 8.86
C ALA A 29 29.60 15.13 7.98
N ARG A 30 29.86 13.82 7.94
CA ARG A 30 29.07 12.85 7.18
C ARG A 30 27.64 12.73 7.71
N VAL A 31 27.48 12.54 9.02
CA VAL A 31 26.17 12.45 9.70
C VAL A 31 25.36 13.73 9.48
N ARG A 32 25.99 14.91 9.57
CA ARG A 32 25.34 16.19 9.27
C ARG A 32 24.75 16.22 7.86
N ASN A 33 25.52 15.81 6.85
CA ASN A 33 25.04 15.77 5.47
C ASN A 33 23.87 14.79 5.28
N TYR A 34 23.91 13.62 5.92
CA TYR A 34 22.79 12.68 5.87
C TYR A 34 21.52 13.25 6.51
N VAL A 35 21.62 13.95 7.64
CA VAL A 35 20.45 14.60 8.25
C VAL A 35 19.85 15.67 7.34
N GLU A 36 20.66 16.47 6.66
CA GLU A 36 20.15 17.45 5.69
C GLU A 36 19.47 16.78 4.47
N ASN A 37 20.00 15.67 3.99
CA ASN A 37 19.34 14.86 2.96
C ASN A 37 18.00 14.31 3.44
N ILE A 38 17.92 13.84 4.69
CA ILE A 38 16.66 13.37 5.29
C ILE A 38 15.64 14.52 5.36
N LYS A 39 16.03 15.71 5.84
CA LYS A 39 15.15 16.88 5.91
C LYS A 39 14.58 17.25 4.54
N LYS A 40 15.44 17.26 3.52
CA LYS A 40 15.01 17.50 2.14
C LYS A 40 14.02 16.43 1.68
N GLY A 41 14.32 15.16 1.91
CA GLY A 41 13.42 14.05 1.58
C GLY A 41 12.06 14.13 2.27
N VAL A 42 12.02 14.48 3.56
CA VAL A 42 10.77 14.73 4.30
C VAL A 42 9.98 15.88 3.70
N SER A 43 10.65 16.98 3.32
CA SER A 43 9.99 18.12 2.66
C SER A 43 9.41 17.75 1.30
N ASP A 44 10.15 16.97 0.51
CA ASP A 44 9.69 16.49 -0.80
C ASP A 44 8.49 15.54 -0.65
N LEU A 45 8.51 14.63 0.32
CA LEU A 45 7.38 13.74 0.63
C LEU A 45 6.10 14.49 0.97
N LYS A 46 6.18 15.65 1.62
CA LYS A 46 5.01 16.48 1.96
C LYS A 46 4.34 17.12 0.74
N LYS A 47 5.03 17.19 -0.40
CA LYS A 47 4.57 17.90 -1.62
C LYS A 47 4.16 16.95 -2.74
N LEU A 48 4.45 15.66 -2.62
CA LEU A 48 4.27 14.69 -3.70
C LEU A 48 2.98 13.90 -3.55
N ASP A 49 2.20 13.89 -4.62
CA ASP A 49 1.01 13.05 -4.74
C ASP A 49 1.30 11.70 -5.44
N ASP A 50 2.44 11.57 -6.12
CA ASP A 50 2.85 10.36 -6.84
C ASP A 50 3.51 9.34 -5.89
N ILE A 51 2.83 8.21 -5.67
CA ILE A 51 3.29 7.17 -4.75
C ILE A 51 4.62 6.52 -5.16
N HIS A 52 4.90 6.37 -6.47
CA HIS A 52 6.14 5.75 -6.94
C HIS A 52 7.33 6.68 -6.69
N ARG A 53 7.15 7.98 -6.90
CA ARG A 53 8.16 8.99 -6.54
C ARG A 53 8.34 9.06 -5.03
N SER A 54 7.25 9.05 -4.27
CA SER A 54 7.29 9.04 -2.80
C SER A 54 8.03 7.81 -2.25
N ALA A 55 7.83 6.61 -2.81
CA ALA A 55 8.57 5.41 -2.41
C ALA A 55 10.09 5.56 -2.64
N ASN A 56 10.50 6.11 -3.78
CA ASN A 56 11.92 6.34 -4.07
C ASN A 56 12.56 7.32 -3.09
N ILE A 57 11.87 8.41 -2.74
CA ILE A 57 12.37 9.39 -1.77
C ILE A 57 12.42 8.80 -0.36
N PHE A 58 11.37 8.07 0.04
CA PHE A 58 11.34 7.36 1.31
C PHE A 58 12.52 6.39 1.46
N ASN A 59 12.84 5.62 0.42
CA ASN A 59 14.00 4.71 0.43
C ASN A 59 15.32 5.48 0.58
N LYS A 60 15.48 6.64 -0.06
CA LYS A 60 16.68 7.49 0.12
C LYS A 60 16.81 8.02 1.55
N VAL A 61 15.69 8.40 2.17
CA VAL A 61 15.63 8.79 3.58
C VAL A 61 16.09 7.62 4.46
N MET A 62 15.53 6.42 4.26
CA MET A 62 15.89 5.22 5.04
C MET A 62 17.35 4.81 4.88
N ASN A 63 17.90 4.89 3.67
CA ASN A 63 19.32 4.64 3.44
C ASN A 63 20.19 5.65 4.23
N SER A 64 19.84 6.94 4.20
CA SER A 64 20.57 7.97 4.96
C SER A 64 20.51 7.73 6.48
N ILE A 65 19.41 7.18 6.99
CA ILE A 65 19.26 6.83 8.42
C ILE A 65 20.14 5.64 8.79
N ASN A 66 20.19 4.60 7.94
CA ASN A 66 21.04 3.44 8.18
C ASN A 66 22.52 3.88 8.24
N GLU A 67 22.92 4.74 7.32
CA GLU A 67 24.26 5.32 7.28
C GLU A 67 24.61 6.14 8.53
N ILE A 68 23.62 6.81 9.15
CA ILE A 68 23.79 7.52 10.42
C ILE A 68 23.94 6.53 11.60
N LYS A 69 23.21 5.41 11.58
CA LYS A 69 23.24 4.38 12.62
C LYS A 69 24.52 3.56 12.62
N ASP A 70 25.11 3.37 11.44
CA ASP A 70 26.35 2.60 11.26
C ASP A 70 27.62 3.38 11.68
N THR A 71 27.46 4.61 12.16
CA THR A 71 28.59 5.47 12.59
C THR A 71 29.19 4.97 13.91
N THR A 72 30.51 4.82 13.97
CA THR A 72 31.24 4.14 15.08
C THR A 72 31.93 5.10 16.07
N TYR A 73 31.55 6.37 16.08
CA TYR A 73 32.22 7.45 16.85
C TYR A 73 32.37 7.17 18.36
N ILE A 74 31.49 6.36 18.96
CA ILE A 74 31.56 6.00 20.39
C ILE A 74 32.87 5.27 20.72
N TYR A 75 33.37 4.44 19.80
CA TYR A 75 34.66 3.75 20.00
C TYR A 75 35.82 4.74 20.01
N ASP A 76 35.84 5.68 19.06
CA ASP A 76 36.89 6.70 18.98
C ASP A 76 36.87 7.65 20.18
N ARG A 77 35.69 7.99 20.71
CA ARG A 77 35.54 8.74 21.96
C ARG A 77 36.14 7.99 23.15
N ASN A 78 35.76 6.73 23.34
CA ASN A 78 36.27 5.91 24.45
C ASN A 78 37.80 5.71 24.34
N ASP A 79 38.31 5.51 23.12
CA ASP A 79 39.74 5.39 22.87
C ASP A 79 40.47 6.69 23.20
N ALA A 80 39.92 7.85 22.84
CA ALA A 80 40.48 9.15 23.16
C ALA A 80 40.59 9.38 24.68
N ASP A 81 39.53 9.05 25.43
CA ASP A 81 39.54 9.13 26.89
C ASP A 81 40.61 8.22 27.50
N ASN A 82 40.67 6.95 27.05
CA ASN A 82 41.68 5.99 27.51
C ASN A 82 43.12 6.43 27.18
N ILE A 83 43.35 6.96 25.97
CA ILE A 83 44.65 7.50 25.55
C ILE A 83 45.03 8.66 26.46
N TYR A 84 44.13 9.60 26.73
CA TYR A 84 44.39 10.75 27.58
C TYR A 84 44.70 10.35 29.03
N GLU A 85 43.93 9.43 29.61
CA GLU A 85 44.22 8.89 30.95
C GLU A 85 45.60 8.22 31.01
N ASN A 86 45.97 7.47 29.97
CA ASN A 86 47.29 6.84 29.91
C ASN A 86 48.41 7.87 29.69
N MET A 87 48.17 8.93 28.92
CA MET A 87 49.12 10.05 28.82
C MET A 87 49.37 10.69 30.19
N ILE A 88 48.34 10.87 31.02
CA ILE A 88 48.49 11.37 32.40
C ILE A 88 49.30 10.40 33.26
N LYS A 89 49.03 9.09 33.19
CA LYS A 89 49.81 8.07 33.94
C LYS A 89 51.28 8.08 33.54
N VAL A 90 51.55 8.12 32.23
CA VAL A 90 52.90 8.23 31.68
C VAL A 90 53.55 9.53 32.18
N ALA A 91 52.88 10.67 32.05
CA ALA A 91 53.38 11.96 32.55
C ALA A 91 53.73 11.90 34.05
N ASN A 92 52.84 11.38 34.89
CA ASN A 92 53.04 11.29 36.34
C ASN A 92 54.15 10.31 36.78
N TYR A 93 54.53 9.36 35.93
CA TYR A 93 55.70 8.52 36.19
C TYR A 93 57.02 9.31 36.12
N PHE A 94 57.07 10.37 35.31
CA PHE A 94 58.26 11.20 35.10
C PHE A 94 58.24 12.51 35.87
N LEU A 95 57.11 12.86 36.49
CA LEU A 95 56.96 14.03 37.35
C LEU A 95 57.24 13.67 38.82
N ASN A 96 57.82 14.61 39.57
CA ASN A 96 58.01 14.46 41.01
C ASN A 96 56.66 14.49 41.74
N ASP A 97 56.59 13.88 42.93
CA ASP A 97 55.35 13.76 43.72
C ASP A 97 54.64 15.10 44.00
N ASN A 98 55.40 16.21 44.05
CA ASN A 98 54.87 17.56 44.29
C ASN A 98 54.25 18.22 43.05
N VAL A 99 54.36 17.62 41.86
CA VAL A 99 54.00 18.22 40.56
C VAL A 99 53.17 17.25 39.72
N LYS A 100 52.44 16.32 40.36
CA LYS A 100 51.60 15.35 39.65
C LYS A 100 50.36 16.00 39.06
N ILE A 101 49.99 15.54 37.87
CA ILE A 101 48.80 15.96 37.14
C ILE A 101 47.62 15.10 37.58
N GLU A 102 46.57 15.73 38.09
CA GLU A 102 45.30 15.05 38.35
C GLU A 102 44.49 14.86 37.07
N SER A 103 43.78 13.73 36.95
CA SER A 103 43.08 13.36 35.72
C SER A 103 41.86 14.22 35.38
N LYS A 104 41.40 15.09 36.29
CA LYS A 104 40.14 15.85 36.15
C LYS A 104 40.25 17.36 36.38
N GLU A 105 41.33 17.87 36.97
CA GLU A 105 41.45 19.31 37.23
C GLU A 105 41.79 20.08 35.96
N LYS A 106 41.18 21.26 35.77
CA LYS A 106 41.60 22.21 34.74
C LYS A 106 43.06 22.58 34.99
N LEU A 107 43.96 22.09 34.15
CA LEU A 107 45.37 22.45 34.15
C LEU A 107 45.51 23.97 33.94
N ASN A 108 45.54 24.73 35.02
CA ASN A 108 45.80 26.16 34.97
C ASN A 108 47.30 26.36 34.77
N GLY A 109 47.68 26.93 33.62
CA GLY A 109 49.08 27.21 33.29
C GLY A 109 49.79 28.17 34.26
N ALA A 110 49.05 28.80 35.18
CA ALA A 110 49.59 29.66 36.24
C ALA A 110 50.20 28.87 37.43
N ALA A 111 50.06 27.53 37.46
CA ALA A 111 50.61 26.69 38.52
C ALA A 111 52.07 26.25 38.26
N LEU A 112 52.62 26.49 37.06
CA LEU A 112 54.01 26.21 36.73
C LEU A 112 54.88 27.38 37.24
N SER A 113 55.73 27.13 38.23
CA SER A 113 56.66 28.14 38.73
C SER A 113 57.79 28.42 37.72
N GLU A 114 58.36 29.63 37.71
CA GLU A 114 59.49 30.01 36.84
C GLU A 114 60.76 29.15 37.04
N SER A 115 60.81 28.28 38.06
CA SER A 115 61.94 27.42 38.38
C SER A 115 61.82 25.97 37.88
N GLU A 116 60.77 25.64 37.12
CA GLU A 116 60.56 24.27 36.65
C GLU A 116 61.39 23.93 35.41
N SER A 117 61.84 22.68 35.32
CA SER A 117 62.68 22.23 34.22
C SER A 117 61.92 22.24 32.89
N ALA A 118 62.65 22.44 31.78
CA ALA A 118 62.08 22.48 30.42
C ALA A 118 61.24 21.24 30.08
N ILE A 119 61.55 20.07 30.66
CA ILE A 119 60.81 18.84 30.47
C ILE A 119 59.45 18.83 31.18
N VAL A 120 59.36 19.42 32.38
CA VAL A 120 58.08 19.56 33.10
C VAL A 120 57.14 20.46 32.29
N SER A 121 57.63 21.61 31.84
CA SER A 121 56.88 22.52 30.97
C SER A 121 56.39 21.83 29.67
N TYR A 122 57.24 21.00 29.06
CA TYR A 122 56.86 20.24 27.86
C TYR A 122 55.74 19.22 28.14
N ILE A 123 55.88 18.42 29.20
CA ILE A 123 54.89 17.40 29.58
C ILE A 123 53.53 18.06 29.84
N TYR A 124 53.50 19.14 30.64
CA TYR A 124 52.28 19.90 30.90
C TYR A 124 51.67 20.48 29.62
N GLY A 125 52.49 21.02 28.72
CA GLY A 125 52.04 21.50 27.41
C GLY A 125 51.34 20.41 26.60
N LYS A 126 51.93 19.20 26.54
CA LYS A 126 51.36 18.06 25.82
C LYS A 126 50.06 17.56 26.43
N ILE A 127 49.97 17.44 27.76
CA ILE A 127 48.73 17.01 28.42
C ILE A 127 47.63 18.05 28.22
N ARG A 128 47.96 19.36 28.31
CA ARG A 128 47.00 20.43 28.02
C ARG A 128 46.48 20.37 26.59
N ASP A 129 47.36 20.16 25.61
CA ASP A 129 46.96 20.07 24.21
C ASP A 129 46.15 18.80 23.92
N ALA A 130 46.50 17.68 24.57
CA ALA A 130 45.74 16.43 24.48
C ALA A 130 44.32 16.61 25.05
N ARG A 131 44.19 17.28 26.19
CA ARG A 131 42.87 17.61 26.76
C ARG A 131 41.98 18.38 25.79
N LYS A 132 42.53 19.40 25.10
CA LYS A 132 41.77 20.15 24.10
C LYS A 132 41.27 19.24 22.97
N ILE A 133 42.06 18.26 22.55
CA ILE A 133 41.65 17.31 21.52
C ILE A 133 40.51 16.41 22.03
N VAL A 134 40.61 15.90 23.26
CA VAL A 134 39.52 15.13 23.90
C VAL A 134 38.25 15.97 23.99
N GLU A 135 38.34 17.23 24.41
CA GLU A 135 37.20 18.15 24.47
C GLU A 135 36.55 18.36 23.09
N MET A 136 37.34 18.46 22.01
CA MET A 136 36.81 18.52 20.64
C MET A 136 36.12 17.21 20.22
N ILE A 137 36.71 16.06 20.54
CA ILE A 137 36.13 14.75 20.25
C ILE A 137 34.79 14.60 20.98
N GLU A 138 34.71 15.04 22.24
CA GLU A 138 33.50 15.02 23.05
C GLU A 138 32.39 15.89 22.44
N GLU A 139 32.73 17.12 22.03
CA GLU A 139 31.80 18.05 21.39
C GLU A 139 31.24 17.47 20.08
N GLU A 140 32.10 16.96 19.21
CA GLU A 140 31.67 16.37 17.94
C GLU A 140 30.90 15.06 18.12
N SER A 141 31.28 14.23 19.10
CA SER A 141 30.56 13.01 19.47
C SER A 141 29.15 13.32 19.96
N THR A 142 29.00 14.37 20.77
CA THR A 142 27.70 14.86 21.22
C THR A 142 26.88 15.37 20.02
N GLY A 143 27.50 16.13 19.12
CA GLY A 143 26.86 16.58 17.88
C GLY A 143 26.38 15.42 16.99
N ILE A 144 27.15 14.34 16.87
CA ILE A 144 26.71 13.13 16.16
C ILE A 144 25.50 12.51 16.85
N HIS A 145 25.55 12.36 18.18
CA HIS A 145 24.46 11.77 18.96
C HIS A 145 23.14 12.54 18.77
N ASP A 146 23.17 13.87 18.87
CA ASP A 146 22.00 14.72 18.67
C ASP A 146 21.43 14.58 17.26
N LYS A 147 22.30 14.44 16.25
CA LYS A 147 21.90 14.19 14.86
C LYS A 147 21.33 12.80 14.64
N GLN A 148 21.78 11.78 15.38
CA GLN A 148 21.15 10.46 15.39
C GLN A 148 19.70 10.56 15.88
N ILE A 149 19.48 11.22 17.02
CA ILE A 149 18.14 11.46 17.58
C ILE A 149 17.26 12.25 16.59
N GLU A 150 17.79 13.33 15.99
CA GLU A 150 17.09 14.10 14.98
C GLU A 150 16.72 13.25 13.76
N GLY A 151 17.64 12.41 13.28
CA GLY A 151 17.44 11.48 12.18
C GLY A 151 16.33 10.46 12.45
N GLU A 152 16.26 9.90 13.67
CA GLU A 152 15.20 8.97 14.08
C GLU A 152 13.82 9.64 14.14
N ARG A 153 13.76 10.87 14.64
CA ARG A 153 12.51 11.66 14.64
C ARG A 153 12.03 11.90 13.21
N LEU A 154 12.92 12.33 12.32
CA LEU A 154 12.62 12.58 10.91
C LEU A 154 12.26 11.30 10.16
N SER A 155 12.89 10.17 10.49
CA SER A 155 12.53 8.83 9.97
C SER A 155 11.08 8.49 10.25
N THR A 156 10.67 8.68 11.52
CA THR A 156 9.31 8.42 11.97
C THR A 156 8.31 9.29 11.21
N GLU A 157 8.64 10.58 11.03
CA GLU A 157 7.83 11.52 10.25
C GLU A 157 7.74 11.10 8.77
N ALA A 158 8.86 10.78 8.12
CA ALA A 158 8.90 10.33 6.73
C ALA A 158 8.06 9.06 6.51
N ASN A 159 8.19 8.09 7.42
CA ASN A 159 7.44 6.84 7.38
C ASN A 159 5.94 7.10 7.51
N HIS A 160 5.56 7.98 8.43
CA HIS A 160 4.17 8.33 8.62
C HIS A 160 3.57 8.99 7.36
N ILE A 161 4.23 10.00 6.79
CA ILE A 161 3.81 10.66 5.55
C ILE A 161 3.66 9.65 4.41
N TYR A 162 4.68 8.82 4.20
CA TYR A 162 4.68 7.83 3.14
C TYR A 162 3.54 6.80 3.31
N ARG A 163 3.30 6.32 4.54
CA ARG A 163 2.21 5.37 4.82
C ARG A 163 0.84 5.98 4.56
N VAL A 164 0.61 7.23 4.94
CA VAL A 164 -0.64 7.95 4.65
C VAL A 164 -0.84 8.05 3.13
N ALA A 165 0.17 8.50 2.39
CA ALA A 165 0.11 8.60 0.93
C ALA A 165 -0.18 7.24 0.27
N LYS A 166 0.46 6.18 0.75
CA LYS A 166 0.25 4.81 0.24
C LYS A 166 -1.19 4.34 0.43
N VAL A 167 -1.73 4.47 1.64
CA VAL A 167 -3.10 4.03 1.93
C VAL A 167 -4.11 4.84 1.14
N ASN A 168 -3.91 6.16 1.01
CA ASN A 168 -4.78 7.01 0.20
C ASN A 168 -4.77 6.61 -1.28
N ASN A 169 -3.61 6.29 -1.83
CA ASN A 169 -3.50 5.82 -3.22
C ASN A 169 -4.22 4.47 -3.41
N GLU A 170 -4.00 3.51 -2.51
CA GLU A 170 -4.70 2.22 -2.54
C GLU A 170 -6.22 2.37 -2.42
N LEU A 171 -6.69 3.25 -1.52
CA LEU A 171 -8.11 3.57 -1.36
C LEU A 171 -8.70 4.15 -2.65
N ASN A 172 -8.03 5.12 -3.28
CA ASN A 172 -8.51 5.72 -4.54
C ASN A 172 -8.63 4.65 -5.64
N ASN A 173 -7.63 3.78 -5.79
CA ASN A 173 -7.68 2.70 -6.77
C ASN A 173 -8.85 1.74 -6.52
N LYS A 174 -9.07 1.35 -5.25
CA LYS A 174 -10.20 0.49 -4.88
C LYS A 174 -11.55 1.14 -5.12
N LYS A 175 -11.62 2.46 -4.91
CA LYS A 175 -12.83 3.23 -5.16
C LYS A 175 -13.18 3.28 -6.65
N ASP A 176 -12.18 3.48 -7.50
CA ASP A 176 -12.36 3.48 -8.96
C ASP A 176 -12.76 2.08 -9.47
N GLU A 177 -12.15 1.02 -8.91
CA GLU A 177 -12.55 -0.37 -9.15
C GLU A 177 -14.03 -0.60 -8.80
N ALA A 178 -14.47 -0.16 -7.62
CA ALA A 178 -15.85 -0.29 -7.16
C ALA A 178 -16.83 0.46 -8.08
N LYS A 179 -16.50 1.68 -8.52
CA LYS A 179 -17.31 2.48 -9.45
C LYS A 179 -17.46 1.79 -10.81
N LEU A 180 -16.37 1.28 -11.37
CA LEU A 180 -16.42 0.52 -12.63
C LEU A 180 -17.26 -0.74 -12.50
N LYS A 181 -17.09 -1.48 -11.39
CA LYS A 181 -17.88 -2.69 -11.13
C LYS A 181 -19.36 -2.38 -11.01
N LEU A 182 -19.72 -1.30 -10.32
CA LEU A 182 -21.10 -0.85 -10.16
C LEU A 182 -21.78 -0.59 -11.50
N ILE A 183 -21.11 0.17 -12.38
CA ILE A 183 -21.60 0.44 -13.74
C ILE A 183 -21.81 -0.87 -14.52
N SER A 184 -20.83 -1.78 -14.46
CA SER A 184 -20.89 -3.07 -15.14
C SER A 184 -22.09 -3.90 -14.67
N VAL A 185 -22.27 -4.05 -13.35
CA VAL A 185 -23.35 -4.87 -12.77
C VAL A 185 -24.72 -4.28 -13.06
N LEU A 186 -24.89 -2.95 -12.97
CA LEU A 186 -26.15 -2.30 -13.34
C LEU A 186 -26.52 -2.55 -14.82
N ALA A 187 -25.54 -2.45 -15.72
CA ALA A 187 -25.77 -2.73 -17.14
C ALA A 187 -26.17 -4.20 -17.39
N GLU A 188 -25.56 -5.15 -16.67
CA GLU A 188 -25.93 -6.56 -16.74
C GLU A 188 -27.34 -6.82 -16.22
N ILE A 189 -27.74 -6.16 -15.13
CA ILE A 189 -29.11 -6.23 -14.59
C ILE A 189 -30.13 -5.73 -15.60
N GLU A 190 -29.92 -4.55 -16.20
CA GLU A 190 -30.81 -3.99 -17.22
C GLU A 190 -30.96 -4.92 -18.44
N LYS A 191 -29.83 -5.46 -18.92
CA LYS A 191 -29.82 -6.43 -20.02
C LYS A 191 -30.63 -7.68 -19.66
N THR A 192 -30.48 -8.18 -18.44
CA THR A 192 -31.17 -9.38 -17.95
C THR A 192 -32.68 -9.13 -17.82
N LEU A 193 -33.09 -7.98 -17.28
CA LEU A 193 -34.51 -7.57 -17.23
C LEU A 193 -35.12 -7.49 -18.64
N HIS A 194 -34.41 -6.93 -19.61
CA HIS A 194 -34.87 -6.87 -21.00
C HIS A 194 -35.04 -8.27 -21.61
N LYS A 195 -34.09 -9.18 -21.37
CA LYS A 195 -34.21 -10.58 -21.82
C LYS A 195 -35.37 -11.31 -21.16
N LEU A 196 -35.58 -11.13 -19.85
CA LEU A 196 -36.70 -11.72 -19.14
C LEU A 196 -38.03 -11.26 -19.74
N LYS A 197 -38.18 -9.96 -20.03
CA LYS A 197 -39.36 -9.43 -20.75
C LYS A 197 -39.54 -10.08 -22.13
N SER A 198 -38.45 -10.39 -22.82
CA SER A 198 -38.48 -11.05 -24.12
C SER A 198 -38.92 -12.51 -23.99
N VAL A 199 -38.40 -13.26 -23.02
CA VAL A 199 -38.85 -14.64 -22.70
C VAL A 199 -40.33 -14.66 -22.35
N ASN A 200 -40.80 -13.70 -21.55
CA ASN A 200 -42.21 -13.62 -21.15
C ASN A 200 -43.17 -13.34 -22.32
N LYS A 201 -42.68 -12.77 -23.43
CA LYS A 201 -43.47 -12.53 -24.65
C LYS A 201 -43.58 -13.75 -25.57
N ILE A 202 -42.70 -14.74 -25.40
CA ILE A 202 -42.70 -15.94 -26.25
C ILE A 202 -43.99 -16.73 -25.99
N LYS A 203 -44.73 -16.97 -27.07
CA LYS A 203 -45.91 -17.81 -27.06
C LYS A 203 -45.48 -19.23 -27.45
N CYS A 204 -45.36 -20.08 -26.45
CA CYS A 204 -45.03 -21.49 -26.59
C CYS A 204 -45.93 -22.25 -25.62
N HIS A 205 -47.11 -22.64 -26.07
CA HIS A 205 -48.09 -23.30 -25.21
C HIS A 205 -48.74 -24.46 -25.96
N TYR A 206 -48.78 -25.61 -25.30
CA TYR A 206 -49.29 -26.86 -25.87
C TYR A 206 -50.82 -26.98 -25.78
N ASP A 207 -51.52 -26.08 -25.08
CA ASP A 207 -52.92 -26.34 -24.78
C ASP A 207 -53.81 -26.29 -26.02
N ASN A 208 -54.26 -27.50 -26.36
CA ASN A 208 -55.50 -27.82 -27.06
C ASN A 208 -55.55 -27.62 -28.58
N TYR A 209 -54.46 -27.97 -29.28
CA TYR A 209 -54.50 -28.14 -30.74
C TYR A 209 -54.86 -29.55 -31.20
N ASN A 210 -55.20 -30.48 -30.30
CA ASN A 210 -55.57 -31.87 -30.67
C ASN A 210 -56.71 -31.95 -31.71
N ASN A 211 -57.57 -30.93 -31.75
CA ASN A 211 -58.66 -30.84 -32.74
C ASN A 211 -58.19 -30.36 -34.12
N ILE A 212 -57.01 -29.73 -34.22
CA ILE A 212 -56.46 -29.14 -35.44
C ILE A 212 -55.28 -29.96 -35.97
N LEU A 213 -54.38 -30.42 -35.09
CA LEU A 213 -53.15 -31.12 -35.42
C LEU A 213 -53.39 -32.63 -35.50
N GLU A 214 -52.99 -33.24 -36.61
CA GLU A 214 -52.94 -34.70 -36.74
C GLU A 214 -51.78 -35.27 -35.90
N TYR A 215 -51.96 -36.46 -35.34
CA TYR A 215 -50.91 -37.15 -34.59
C TYR A 215 -49.79 -37.59 -35.56
N ASN A 216 -48.66 -36.88 -35.55
CA ASN A 216 -47.47 -37.23 -36.33
C ASN A 216 -46.17 -36.97 -35.51
N GLU A 217 -45.02 -37.36 -36.04
CA GLU A 217 -43.72 -37.25 -35.36
C GLU A 217 -43.34 -35.79 -35.01
N GLU A 218 -43.75 -34.83 -35.84
CA GLU A 218 -43.52 -33.40 -35.60
C GLU A 218 -44.33 -32.86 -34.41
N HIS A 219 -45.54 -33.39 -34.21
CA HIS A 219 -46.39 -33.05 -33.07
C HIS A 219 -45.78 -33.51 -31.74
N GLU A 220 -45.27 -34.75 -31.68
CA GLU A 220 -44.56 -35.27 -30.49
C GLU A 220 -43.27 -34.49 -30.22
N HIS A 221 -42.54 -34.09 -31.26
CA HIS A 221 -41.36 -33.24 -31.11
C HIS A 221 -41.71 -31.85 -30.54
N PHE A 222 -42.79 -31.22 -31.00
CA PHE A 222 -43.27 -29.95 -30.46
C PHE A 222 -43.66 -30.07 -28.98
N LYS A 223 -44.40 -31.13 -28.60
CA LYS A 223 -44.78 -31.40 -27.22
C LYS A 223 -43.57 -31.47 -26.30
N LYS A 224 -42.52 -32.22 -26.69
CA LYS A 224 -41.26 -32.31 -25.94
C LYS A 224 -40.61 -30.94 -25.76
N ILE A 225 -40.50 -30.13 -26.81
CA ILE A 225 -39.90 -28.79 -26.73
C ILE A 225 -40.71 -27.87 -25.82
N SER A 226 -42.04 -27.87 -25.95
CA SER A 226 -42.92 -27.06 -25.11
C SER A 226 -42.80 -27.44 -23.63
N SER A 227 -42.78 -28.73 -23.30
CA SER A 227 -42.58 -29.20 -21.93
C SER A 227 -41.22 -28.78 -21.37
N ILE A 228 -40.13 -28.90 -22.15
CA ILE A 228 -38.79 -28.45 -21.74
C ILE A 228 -38.76 -26.94 -21.49
N TYR A 229 -39.38 -26.16 -22.38
CA TYR A 229 -39.46 -24.71 -22.27
C TYR A 229 -40.20 -24.28 -21.00
N GLU A 230 -41.41 -24.79 -20.77
CA GLU A 230 -42.21 -24.43 -19.59
C GLU A 230 -41.53 -24.88 -18.28
N PHE A 231 -40.91 -26.06 -18.27
CA PHE A 231 -40.14 -26.52 -17.12
C PHE A 231 -38.98 -25.58 -16.79
N LYS A 232 -38.16 -25.22 -17.77
CA LYS A 232 -37.04 -24.28 -17.56
C LYS A 232 -37.53 -22.87 -17.21
N LYS A 233 -38.63 -22.42 -17.81
CA LYS A 233 -39.22 -21.10 -17.54
C LYS A 233 -39.75 -21.01 -16.11
N ALA A 234 -40.28 -22.09 -15.55
CA ALA A 234 -40.70 -22.14 -14.14
C ALA A 234 -39.53 -22.05 -13.14
N GLN A 235 -38.30 -22.34 -13.58
CA GLN A 235 -37.11 -22.34 -12.73
C GLN A 235 -36.35 -21.00 -12.70
N ILE A 236 -36.70 -20.03 -13.54
CA ILE A 236 -35.99 -18.74 -13.56
C ILE A 236 -36.41 -17.84 -12.41
N GLY A 237 -35.46 -17.00 -11.97
CA GLY A 237 -35.72 -15.92 -11.02
C GLY A 237 -36.81 -14.98 -11.54
N LYS A 238 -37.66 -14.51 -10.63
CA LYS A 238 -38.76 -13.59 -10.95
C LYS A 238 -38.19 -12.20 -11.24
N GLU A 239 -38.97 -11.41 -11.97
CA GLU A 239 -38.63 -9.98 -12.19
C GLU A 239 -38.46 -9.23 -10.87
N ALA A 240 -39.22 -9.61 -9.83
CA ALA A 240 -39.07 -9.09 -8.48
C ALA A 240 -37.65 -9.33 -7.91
N ASP A 241 -37.11 -10.54 -8.06
CA ASP A 241 -35.79 -10.92 -7.52
C ASP A 241 -34.66 -10.12 -8.22
N ILE A 242 -34.76 -9.92 -9.53
CA ILE A 242 -33.78 -9.12 -10.29
C ILE A 242 -33.89 -7.63 -9.91
N ASN A 243 -35.10 -7.12 -9.66
CA ASN A 243 -35.30 -5.74 -9.20
C ASN A 243 -34.82 -5.52 -7.76
N GLU A 244 -34.87 -6.54 -6.91
CA GLU A 244 -34.27 -6.51 -5.57
C GLU A 244 -32.75 -6.35 -5.67
N MET A 245 -32.08 -7.16 -6.52
CA MET A 245 -30.64 -7.00 -6.79
C MET A 245 -30.30 -5.60 -7.31
N LYS A 246 -31.12 -5.03 -8.21
CA LYS A 246 -30.96 -3.65 -8.69
C LYS A 246 -31.03 -2.64 -7.55
N THR A 247 -32.00 -2.82 -6.64
CA THR A 247 -32.17 -1.97 -5.47
C THR A 247 -30.95 -2.03 -4.56
N ASP A 248 -30.37 -3.21 -4.34
CA ASP A 248 -29.16 -3.37 -3.54
C ASP A 248 -27.93 -2.73 -4.19
N VAL A 249 -27.76 -2.85 -5.50
CA VAL A 249 -26.69 -2.15 -6.23
C VAL A 249 -26.83 -0.63 -6.09
N ASN A 250 -28.05 -0.09 -6.16
CA ASN A 250 -28.30 1.33 -5.93
C ASN A 250 -27.97 1.75 -4.49
N LYS A 251 -28.29 0.94 -3.47
CA LYS A 251 -27.84 1.20 -2.09
C LYS A 251 -26.32 1.26 -1.98
N TYR A 252 -25.60 0.39 -2.70
CA TYR A 252 -24.14 0.44 -2.73
C TYR A 252 -23.60 1.66 -3.47
N GLN A 253 -24.30 2.14 -4.50
CA GLN A 253 -24.00 3.42 -5.16
C GLN A 253 -24.08 4.58 -4.17
N ASP A 254 -25.15 4.64 -3.38
CA ASP A 254 -25.34 5.69 -2.37
C ASP A 254 -24.29 5.60 -1.26
N ARG A 255 -23.96 4.39 -0.79
CA ARG A 255 -22.87 4.19 0.17
C ARG A 255 -21.54 4.65 -0.40
N LEU A 256 -21.18 4.30 -1.63
CA LEU A 256 -19.96 4.78 -2.28
C LEU A 256 -19.93 6.31 -2.38
N ALA A 257 -21.07 6.96 -2.68
CA ALA A 257 -21.17 8.42 -2.73
C ALA A 257 -20.99 9.09 -1.36
N ILE A 258 -21.47 8.47 -0.28
CA ILE A 258 -21.23 8.92 1.10
C ILE A 258 -19.73 8.77 1.44
N LEU A 259 -19.14 7.63 1.09
CA LEU A 259 -17.72 7.38 1.28
C LEU A 259 -16.84 8.36 0.49
N ASP A 260 -17.26 8.75 -0.73
CA ASP A 260 -16.60 9.78 -1.53
C ASP A 260 -16.56 11.14 -0.80
N LYS A 261 -17.72 11.60 -0.28
CA LYS A 261 -17.81 12.87 0.47
C LYS A 261 -16.97 12.85 1.74
N ASN A 262 -17.01 11.73 2.47
CA ASN A 262 -16.22 11.57 3.68
C ASN A 262 -14.71 11.49 3.35
N GLY A 263 -14.34 10.84 2.25
CA GLY A 263 -12.96 10.74 1.76
C GLY A 263 -12.38 12.09 1.30
N GLU A 264 -13.20 12.99 0.74
CA GLU A 264 -12.80 14.36 0.42
C GLU A 264 -12.49 15.16 1.68
N SER A 265 -13.33 15.04 2.72
CA SER A 265 -13.05 15.66 4.03
C SER A 265 -11.80 15.10 4.71
N PHE A 266 -11.45 13.84 4.42
CA PHE A 266 -10.26 13.16 4.93
C PHE A 266 -8.97 13.66 4.27
N LYS A 267 -8.98 13.90 2.95
CA LYS A 267 -7.85 14.48 2.20
C LYS A 267 -7.41 15.83 2.75
N GLU A 268 -8.33 16.62 3.30
CA GLU A 268 -8.06 17.96 3.81
C GLU A 268 -7.65 18.01 5.27
N ARG A 269 -7.91 16.98 6.09
CA ARG A 269 -7.85 17.11 7.56
C ARG A 269 -7.14 16.05 8.37
N SER A 270 -6.77 14.87 7.87
CA SER A 270 -6.19 13.88 8.77
C SER A 270 -5.08 13.00 8.22
N LEU A 271 -4.00 13.00 8.98
CA LEU A 271 -2.90 12.04 9.03
C LEU A 271 -3.31 10.65 9.56
N ASP A 272 -4.61 10.37 9.73
CA ASP A 272 -5.09 9.18 10.44
C ASP A 272 -5.22 7.96 9.52
N ILE A 273 -4.13 7.19 9.45
CA ILE A 273 -4.03 5.93 8.70
C ILE A 273 -5.18 4.96 9.04
N SER A 274 -5.67 4.97 10.29
CA SER A 274 -6.69 4.00 10.73
C SER A 274 -8.04 4.21 10.06
N ALA A 275 -8.49 5.46 9.95
CA ALA A 275 -9.73 5.80 9.27
C ALA A 275 -9.64 5.48 7.77
N ALA A 276 -8.53 5.81 7.10
CA ALA A 276 -8.32 5.46 5.70
C ALA A 276 -8.36 3.93 5.45
N GLN A 277 -7.84 3.12 6.39
CA GLN A 277 -7.93 1.66 6.34
C GLN A 277 -9.35 1.13 6.57
N MET A 278 -10.12 1.75 7.48
CA MET A 278 -11.54 1.41 7.65
C MET A 278 -12.32 1.69 6.37
N TYR A 279 -12.12 2.87 5.78
CA TYR A 279 -12.75 3.24 4.51
C TYR A 279 -12.39 2.27 3.38
N LYS A 280 -11.13 1.84 3.31
CA LYS A 280 -10.70 0.84 2.33
C LYS A 280 -11.44 -0.48 2.51
N THR A 281 -11.55 -0.95 3.75
CA THR A 281 -12.29 -2.18 4.09
C THR A 281 -13.76 -2.09 3.68
N ASP A 282 -14.41 -0.95 3.90
CA ASP A 282 -15.80 -0.73 3.50
C ASP A 282 -15.99 -0.77 1.97
N VAL A 283 -15.05 -0.19 1.22
CA VAL A 283 -15.07 -0.26 -0.26
C VAL A 283 -14.85 -1.70 -0.75
N GLU A 284 -13.96 -2.45 -0.11
CA GLU A 284 -13.72 -3.86 -0.44
C GLU A 284 -14.95 -4.75 -0.17
N ASP A 285 -15.67 -4.52 0.93
CA ASP A 285 -16.96 -5.18 1.21
C ASP A 285 -17.99 -4.89 0.11
N ILE A 286 -18.08 -3.63 -0.35
CA ILE A 286 -18.96 -3.24 -1.47
C ILE A 286 -18.57 -3.98 -2.75
N ILE A 287 -17.28 -4.04 -3.09
CA ILE A 287 -16.79 -4.78 -4.28
C ILE A 287 -17.20 -6.26 -4.20
N ASN A 288 -17.03 -6.90 -3.05
CA ASN A 288 -17.39 -8.30 -2.86
C ASN A 288 -18.90 -8.55 -3.03
N LYS A 289 -19.73 -7.65 -2.50
CA LYS A 289 -21.19 -7.71 -2.67
C LYS A 289 -21.61 -7.50 -4.13
N LEU A 290 -21.00 -6.54 -4.83
CA LEU A 290 -21.21 -6.33 -6.26
C LEU A 290 -20.78 -7.55 -7.09
N ASN A 291 -19.68 -8.22 -6.73
CA ASN A 291 -19.24 -9.46 -7.38
C ASN A 291 -20.26 -10.60 -7.21
N SER A 292 -20.81 -10.76 -6.01
CA SER A 292 -21.84 -11.77 -5.74
C SER A 292 -23.09 -11.53 -6.60
N ILE A 293 -23.58 -10.29 -6.65
CA ILE A 293 -24.71 -9.91 -7.51
C ILE A 293 -24.38 -10.13 -9.00
N GLY A 294 -23.19 -9.73 -9.42
CA GLY A 294 -22.69 -9.96 -10.79
C GLY A 294 -22.65 -11.43 -11.20
N ASN A 295 -22.25 -12.33 -10.28
CA ASN A 295 -22.24 -13.76 -10.56
C ASN A 295 -23.67 -14.33 -10.67
N ASN A 296 -24.56 -13.91 -9.77
CA ASN A 296 -25.97 -14.32 -9.78
C ASN A 296 -26.67 -13.84 -11.06
N ILE A 297 -26.47 -12.58 -11.45
CA ILE A 297 -27.11 -12.03 -12.65
C ILE A 297 -26.60 -12.72 -13.92
N ASN A 298 -25.30 -13.05 -13.99
CA ASN A 298 -24.73 -13.81 -15.10
C ASN A 298 -25.31 -15.23 -15.21
N GLY A 299 -25.55 -15.90 -14.08
CA GLY A 299 -26.24 -17.20 -14.04
C GLY A 299 -27.68 -17.13 -14.58
N ILE A 300 -28.45 -16.11 -14.16
CA ILE A 300 -29.80 -15.87 -14.67
C ILE A 300 -29.76 -15.56 -16.16
N ASN A 301 -28.86 -14.68 -16.57
CA ASN A 301 -28.70 -14.23 -17.95
C ASN A 301 -28.39 -15.39 -18.92
N SER A 302 -27.53 -16.32 -18.52
CA SER A 302 -27.25 -17.56 -19.29
C SER A 302 -28.50 -18.42 -19.44
N THR A 303 -29.26 -18.62 -18.36
CA THR A 303 -30.51 -19.38 -18.40
C THR A 303 -31.55 -18.72 -19.32
N LEU A 304 -31.64 -17.39 -19.31
CA LEU A 304 -32.51 -16.65 -20.21
C LEU A 304 -32.10 -16.78 -21.68
N ASP A 305 -30.81 -16.82 -22.00
CA ASP A 305 -30.34 -17.06 -23.37
C ASP A 305 -30.75 -18.43 -23.90
N GLU A 306 -30.65 -19.47 -23.07
CA GLU A 306 -31.16 -20.79 -23.40
C GLU A 306 -32.67 -20.79 -23.62
N LEU A 307 -33.42 -20.11 -22.75
CA LEU A 307 -34.88 -20.00 -22.87
C LEU A 307 -35.31 -19.25 -24.12
N LEU A 308 -34.64 -18.16 -24.48
CA LEU A 308 -34.90 -17.44 -25.73
C LEU A 308 -34.70 -18.37 -26.94
N LYS A 309 -33.63 -19.17 -26.94
CA LYS A 309 -33.35 -20.13 -28.02
C LYS A 309 -34.42 -21.22 -28.12
N ILE A 310 -34.76 -21.87 -27.01
CA ILE A 310 -35.75 -22.96 -26.98
C ILE A 310 -37.15 -22.41 -27.27
N GLY A 311 -37.51 -21.28 -26.66
CA GLY A 311 -38.81 -20.65 -26.81
C GLY A 311 -39.07 -20.15 -28.24
N ASN A 312 -38.09 -19.52 -28.89
CA ASN A 312 -38.22 -19.13 -30.30
C ASN A 312 -38.39 -20.36 -31.20
N LYS A 313 -37.63 -21.44 -30.96
CA LYS A 313 -37.81 -22.71 -31.69
C LYS A 313 -39.21 -23.28 -31.48
N CYS A 314 -39.71 -23.27 -30.25
CA CYS A 314 -41.05 -23.72 -29.92
C CYS A 314 -42.13 -22.92 -30.66
N GLN A 315 -42.05 -21.59 -30.62
CA GLN A 315 -43.02 -20.70 -31.26
C GLN A 315 -43.04 -20.86 -32.79
N LEU A 316 -41.86 -21.04 -33.41
CA LEU A 316 -41.75 -21.34 -34.84
C LEU A 316 -42.41 -22.68 -35.19
N GLN A 317 -42.14 -23.72 -34.40
CA GLN A 317 -42.74 -25.04 -34.62
C GLN A 317 -44.25 -25.04 -34.41
N GLN A 318 -44.74 -24.33 -33.38
CA GLN A 318 -46.17 -24.12 -33.16
C GLN A 318 -46.82 -23.49 -34.40
N THR A 319 -46.22 -22.41 -34.92
CA THR A 319 -46.74 -21.69 -36.08
C THR A 319 -46.76 -22.58 -37.32
N PHE A 320 -45.68 -23.34 -37.54
CA PHE A 320 -45.57 -24.28 -38.66
C PHE A 320 -46.64 -25.37 -38.59
N LEU A 321 -46.77 -26.04 -37.44
CA LEU A 321 -47.74 -27.11 -37.24
C LEU A 321 -49.17 -26.62 -37.48
N ILE A 322 -49.55 -25.49 -36.89
CA ILE A 322 -50.89 -24.89 -37.08
C ILE A 322 -51.13 -24.60 -38.56
N SER A 323 -50.17 -23.97 -39.25
CA SER A 323 -50.32 -23.62 -40.66
C SER A 323 -50.43 -24.86 -41.55
N SER A 324 -49.55 -25.85 -41.36
CA SER A 324 -49.54 -27.11 -42.13
C SER A 324 -50.84 -27.88 -41.94
N SER A 325 -51.33 -28.03 -40.71
CA SER A 325 -52.57 -28.75 -40.45
C SER A 325 -53.82 -28.01 -40.97
N LEU A 326 -53.87 -26.68 -40.88
CA LEU A 326 -54.96 -25.89 -41.49
C LEU A 326 -54.97 -26.04 -43.01
N ASN A 327 -53.80 -25.91 -43.66
CA ASN A 327 -53.67 -26.06 -45.11
C ASN A 327 -54.12 -27.46 -45.57
N TYR A 328 -53.73 -28.50 -44.85
CA TYR A 328 -54.14 -29.87 -45.13
C TYR A 328 -55.66 -30.05 -45.02
N LYS A 329 -56.28 -29.55 -43.95
CA LYS A 329 -57.75 -29.60 -43.78
C LYS A 329 -58.49 -28.86 -44.88
N ILE A 330 -58.03 -27.67 -45.24
CA ILE A 330 -58.60 -26.88 -46.35
C ILE A 330 -58.50 -27.66 -47.66
N ALA A 331 -57.33 -28.23 -47.96
CA ALA A 331 -57.12 -29.04 -49.17
C ALA A 331 -58.06 -30.25 -49.20
N ASN A 332 -58.21 -30.98 -48.09
CA ASN A 332 -59.13 -32.11 -48.00
C ASN A 332 -60.60 -31.70 -48.18
N CYS A 333 -61.03 -30.59 -47.58
CA CYS A 333 -62.37 -30.04 -47.79
C CYS A 333 -62.60 -29.69 -49.27
N LEU A 334 -61.63 -29.03 -49.92
CA LEU A 334 -61.70 -28.69 -51.35
C LEU A 334 -61.84 -29.95 -52.21
N ILE A 335 -61.03 -30.98 -51.96
CA ILE A 335 -61.09 -32.27 -52.67
C ILE A 335 -62.48 -32.90 -52.52
N ASN A 336 -63.02 -32.93 -51.31
CA ASN A 336 -64.33 -33.53 -51.04
C ASN A 336 -65.47 -32.76 -51.73
N ILE A 337 -65.41 -31.43 -51.78
CA ILE A 337 -66.37 -30.60 -52.53
C ILE A 337 -66.29 -30.91 -54.03
N THR A 338 -65.09 -31.02 -54.59
CA THR A 338 -64.92 -31.37 -56.02
C THR A 338 -65.37 -32.78 -56.37
N LYS A 339 -65.38 -33.73 -55.42
CA LYS A 339 -65.87 -35.11 -55.65
C LYS A 339 -67.40 -35.25 -55.57
N GLN A 340 -68.10 -34.25 -55.03
CA GLN A 340 -69.56 -34.23 -54.91
C GLN A 340 -70.27 -33.53 -56.07
N LYS A 341 -69.50 -32.90 -56.97
CA LYS A 341 -69.95 -32.46 -58.29
C LYS A 341 -69.60 -33.53 -59.31
#